data_AF-A0A1N6X8X0-F1
#
_entry.id   AF-A0A1N6X8X0-F1
#
_cell.length_a   1.000
_cell.length_b   1.000
_cell.length_c   1.000
_cell.angle_alpha   90.00
_cell.angle_beta   90.00
_cell.angle_gamma   90.00
#
_symmetry.space_group_name_H-M   'P 1'
#
loop_
_entity.id
_entity.type
_entity.pdbx_description
1 polymer ?
#
loop_
_entity_poly.entity_id
_entity_poly.type
_entity_poly.pdbx_seq_one_letter_code
_entity_poly.pdbx_strand_id
1 'polypeptide(L)'
;MNRFIFRTSILAAATVAAFTLSSCRDSDDDMMMNSSFQRTITFENVVTPKDFVESGSFQGTGTPPIILPGQSVSVKFSAGKAQALMFATMYGASKDWFFASQQPGIKLFDNNGNAITGDVSSSVRLWDNGTKDDTTGQVESKPIMQVSGVNASQLMKLNLAYNDVKSEFTLTITNTSGGTANETPFSPGVWAVSNYNGSQLLNNAPFFTPNALSNPEITDIAQMGNISKMMTKLNANTGIMTGLSPALVVVYHGDKNPIYELGKLDNGMGLKDIAQFGNAAKLQNSLKSLPNVKGVYIAGNAPVAPGSKVTTNFNAEPGDKIAYATMFGFSNDWFYANEQNIDANTTGDLSLKTSLFDSGTGIDQYPGAGNHQALFGGTPQSENMIISKVGTQYPLPAVQNVIKVTVN
;
A
#
# COMPACT_ATOMS: atom_id res chain seq x y z
N MET A 1 -20.17 82.96 84.94
CA MET A 1 -21.58 82.70 85.27
C MET A 1 -21.71 81.21 85.59
N ASN A 2 -22.34 80.89 86.71
CA ASN A 2 -22.22 79.62 87.44
C ASN A 2 -22.98 78.43 86.82
N ARG A 3 -22.51 77.21 87.15
CA ARG A 3 -23.22 76.05 87.76
C ARG A 3 -22.74 74.72 87.12
N PHE A 4 -22.04 73.87 87.87
CA PHE A 4 -22.54 72.76 88.72
C PHE A 4 -23.11 71.57 87.90
N ILE A 5 -22.56 70.36 88.11
CA ILE A 5 -23.19 69.18 88.77
C ILE A 5 -22.37 67.90 88.52
N PHE A 6 -22.15 67.15 89.60
CA PHE A 6 -21.62 65.79 89.74
C PHE A 6 -22.58 64.71 89.17
N ARG A 7 -22.05 63.56 88.67
CA ARG A 7 -22.46 62.18 89.06
C ARG A 7 -21.71 61.07 88.26
N THR A 8 -20.79 60.41 88.96
CA THR A 8 -20.54 58.95 89.07
C THR A 8 -21.33 57.96 88.18
N SER A 9 -20.65 57.02 87.50
CA SER A 9 -20.52 55.58 87.90
C SER A 9 -20.12 54.62 86.75
N ILE A 10 -19.02 53.88 86.97
CA ILE A 10 -18.82 52.43 86.75
C ILE A 10 -18.68 51.93 85.28
N LEU A 11 -17.45 51.68 84.79
CA LEU A 11 -16.69 50.40 84.74
C LEU A 11 -17.12 49.51 83.53
N ALA A 12 -16.26 48.94 82.68
CA ALA A 12 -14.94 48.36 82.94
C ALA A 12 -14.11 48.09 81.65
N ALA A 13 -12.78 47.97 81.89
CA ALA A 13 -11.73 47.18 81.20
C ALA A 13 -11.39 47.51 79.72
N ALA A 14 -10.22 48.09 79.37
CA ALA A 14 -8.82 47.63 79.57
C ALA A 14 -8.59 46.22 78.98
N THR A 15 -7.61 45.92 78.14
CA THR A 15 -6.37 46.61 77.78
C THR A 15 -5.81 45.97 76.50
N VAL A 16 -5.13 46.81 75.72
CA VAL A 16 -4.50 46.51 74.43
C VAL A 16 -3.09 45.94 74.62
N ALA A 17 -2.77 44.99 73.73
CA ALA A 17 -1.45 44.62 73.20
C ALA A 17 -0.35 44.05 74.09
N ALA A 18 0.10 42.86 73.69
CA ALA A 18 1.50 42.67 73.29
C ALA A 18 1.55 41.69 72.10
N PHE A 19 2.01 42.19 70.95
CA PHE A 19 2.32 41.39 69.77
C PHE A 19 3.52 40.48 70.09
N THR A 20 3.31 39.17 69.98
CA THR A 20 4.38 38.20 69.73
C THR A 20 4.04 37.53 68.41
N LEU A 21 4.95 37.64 67.44
CA LEU A 21 4.87 36.90 66.19
C LEU A 21 5.16 35.44 66.51
N SER A 22 4.15 34.59 66.38
CA SER A 22 4.29 33.14 66.40
C SER A 22 3.70 32.55 65.13
N SER A 23 4.47 31.63 64.57
CA SER A 23 4.25 30.87 63.35
C SER A 23 2.87 30.22 63.28
N CYS A 24 2.12 30.52 62.21
CA CYS A 24 1.12 29.62 61.67
C CYS A 24 1.60 29.12 60.30
N ARG A 25 2.02 27.86 60.34
CA ARG A 25 2.21 26.95 59.23
C ARG A 25 0.86 26.74 58.56
N ASP A 26 0.67 27.26 57.36
CA ASP A 26 -0.38 26.76 56.47
C ASP A 26 0.30 26.05 55.31
N SER A 27 -0.13 24.81 55.14
CA SER A 27 0.50 23.82 54.30
C SER A 27 0.24 24.16 52.84
N ASP A 28 1.32 24.14 52.06
CA ASP A 28 1.29 24.10 50.61
C ASP A 28 0.46 22.88 50.17
N ASP A 29 -0.83 23.08 49.87
CA ASP A 29 -1.54 22.23 48.92
C ASP A 29 -1.24 22.79 47.53
N ASP A 30 -0.01 22.57 47.08
CA ASP A 30 0.30 22.46 45.66
C ASP A 30 -0.50 21.26 45.15
N MET A 31 -1.78 21.49 44.81
CA MET A 31 -2.54 20.59 43.96
C MET A 31 -1.92 20.65 42.56
N MET A 32 -0.74 20.05 42.42
CA MET A 32 -0.20 19.59 41.16
C MET A 32 -1.29 18.71 40.54
N MET A 33 -1.97 19.23 39.51
CA MET A 33 -2.87 18.48 38.65
C MET A 33 -2.08 17.37 37.97
N ASN A 34 -1.92 16.25 38.69
CA ASN A 34 -1.27 15.04 38.21
C ASN A 34 -2.35 13.98 37.95
N SER A 35 -3.43 14.39 37.28
CA SER A 35 -4.48 13.46 36.89
C SER A 35 -4.09 12.80 35.57
N SER A 36 -3.81 11.50 35.61
CA SER A 36 -3.75 10.67 34.41
C SER A 36 -4.99 10.90 33.55
N PHE A 37 -4.84 10.98 32.24
CA PHE A 37 -5.94 11.10 31.30
C PHE A 37 -5.97 9.90 30.35
N GLN A 38 -7.14 9.65 29.77
CA GLN A 38 -7.33 8.60 28.76
C GLN A 38 -7.64 9.25 27.41
N ARG A 39 -7.07 8.69 26.35
CA ARG A 39 -7.32 9.07 24.96
C ARG A 39 -7.63 7.86 24.11
N THR A 40 -8.26 8.10 22.97
CA THR A 40 -8.50 7.09 21.94
C THR A 40 -7.68 7.41 20.71
N ILE A 41 -6.88 6.46 20.22
CA ILE A 41 -6.19 6.59 18.93
C ILE A 41 -6.85 5.66 17.90
N THR A 42 -7.01 6.15 16.68
CA THR A 42 -7.60 5.44 15.54
C THR A 42 -6.62 5.42 14.38
N PHE A 43 -6.50 4.26 13.73
CA PHE A 43 -5.76 4.05 12.49
C PHE A 43 -6.75 3.59 11.43
N GLU A 44 -6.92 4.39 10.39
CA GLU A 44 -7.83 4.12 9.28
C GLU A 44 -7.00 3.95 8.00
N ASN A 45 -7.26 2.86 7.28
CA ASN A 45 -6.68 2.64 5.96
C ASN A 45 -7.58 3.33 4.92
N VAL A 46 -7.14 4.50 4.43
CA VAL A 46 -7.89 5.35 3.50
C VAL A 46 -7.44 5.17 2.04
N VAL A 47 -6.60 4.17 1.75
CA VAL A 47 -6.15 3.92 0.37
C VAL A 47 -7.30 3.49 -0.53
N THR A 48 -7.32 3.99 -1.76
CA THR A 48 -8.25 3.55 -2.79
C THR A 48 -7.66 2.36 -3.53
N PRO A 49 -8.29 1.17 -3.50
CA PRO A 49 -7.83 0.02 -4.29
C PRO A 49 -7.78 0.31 -5.79
N LYS A 50 -6.86 -0.36 -6.47
CA LYS A 50 -6.63 -0.26 -7.91
C LYS A 50 -6.67 -1.65 -8.52
N ASP A 51 -7.18 -1.80 -9.74
CA ASP A 51 -7.31 -3.11 -10.37
C ASP A 51 -5.97 -3.75 -10.72
N PHE A 52 -4.94 -2.93 -10.96
CA PHE A 52 -3.60 -3.38 -11.39
C PHE A 52 -2.49 -2.83 -10.51
N VAL A 53 -1.46 -3.66 -10.28
CA VAL A 53 -0.24 -3.23 -9.57
C VAL A 53 0.72 -2.49 -10.50
N GLU A 54 0.78 -2.94 -11.75
CA GLU A 54 1.57 -2.35 -12.82
C GLU A 54 0.84 -2.51 -14.16
N SER A 55 1.06 -1.57 -15.07
CA SER A 55 0.53 -1.62 -16.44
C SER A 55 1.39 -0.80 -17.38
N GLY A 56 1.31 -1.10 -18.67
CA GLY A 56 2.02 -0.33 -19.68
C GLY A 56 1.63 -0.70 -21.10
N SER A 57 2.49 -0.33 -22.03
CA SER A 57 2.36 -0.66 -23.46
C SER A 57 3.63 -1.30 -24.00
N PHE A 58 3.52 -1.89 -25.18
CA PHE A 58 4.64 -2.35 -26.00
C PHE A 58 4.37 -2.02 -27.46
N GLN A 59 5.43 -1.84 -28.24
CA GLN A 59 5.33 -1.55 -29.67
C GLN A 59 6.61 -1.95 -30.40
N GLY A 60 6.55 -2.05 -31.72
CA GLY A 60 7.74 -2.25 -32.56
C GLY A 60 8.57 -0.96 -32.67
N THR A 61 9.74 -1.06 -33.29
CA THR A 61 10.70 0.06 -33.43
C THR A 61 10.57 0.84 -34.74
N GLY A 62 9.66 0.43 -35.64
CA GLY A 62 9.44 1.05 -36.95
C GLY A 62 8.48 2.24 -36.93
N THR A 63 8.20 2.78 -38.12
CA THR A 63 7.15 3.79 -38.35
C THR A 63 6.25 3.30 -39.49
N PRO A 64 4.99 2.87 -39.23
CA PRO A 64 4.34 2.81 -37.92
C PRO A 64 5.00 1.78 -36.97
N PRO A 65 4.83 1.91 -35.64
CA PRO A 65 5.52 1.10 -34.63
C PRO A 65 4.88 -0.29 -34.45
N ILE A 66 4.76 -1.02 -35.56
CA ILE A 66 4.24 -2.39 -35.63
C ILE A 66 5.36 -3.41 -35.45
N ILE A 67 5.00 -4.60 -34.98
CA ILE A 67 5.92 -5.74 -34.84
C ILE A 67 5.70 -6.66 -36.04
N LEU A 68 6.62 -6.61 -37.00
CA LEU A 68 6.59 -7.43 -38.22
C LEU A 68 6.95 -8.90 -37.93
N PRO A 69 6.59 -9.84 -38.82
CA PRO A 69 7.06 -11.22 -38.72
C PRO A 69 8.58 -11.32 -38.52
N GLY A 70 9.00 -12.17 -37.57
CA GLY A 70 10.40 -12.34 -37.15
C GLY A 70 10.89 -11.32 -36.10
N GLN A 71 10.17 -10.21 -35.88
CA GLN A 71 10.55 -9.22 -34.87
C GLN A 71 10.07 -9.62 -33.46
N SER A 72 10.74 -9.05 -32.45
CA SER A 72 10.40 -9.24 -31.05
C SER A 72 10.38 -7.92 -30.28
N VAL A 73 9.59 -7.86 -29.23
CA VAL A 73 9.60 -6.81 -28.22
C VAL A 73 9.63 -7.43 -26.83
N SER A 74 10.24 -6.75 -25.87
CA SER A 74 10.26 -7.18 -24.47
C SER A 74 9.70 -6.10 -23.55
N VAL A 75 8.96 -6.53 -22.53
CA VAL A 75 8.51 -5.69 -21.42
C VAL A 75 8.93 -6.29 -20.09
N LYS A 76 9.15 -5.42 -19.11
CA LYS A 76 9.45 -5.80 -17.73
C LYS A 76 8.33 -5.32 -16.82
N PHE A 77 7.99 -6.16 -15.85
CA PHE A 77 6.96 -5.88 -14.86
C PHE A 77 7.22 -6.70 -13.60
N SER A 78 6.81 -6.20 -12.44
CA SER A 78 6.89 -6.96 -11.20
C SER A 78 5.61 -7.76 -10.99
N ALA A 79 5.73 -8.94 -10.36
CA ALA A 79 4.58 -9.73 -9.94
C ALA A 79 4.93 -10.68 -8.79
N GLY A 80 4.00 -10.85 -7.88
CA GLY A 80 4.00 -11.89 -6.85
C GLY A 80 3.10 -13.07 -7.22
N LYS A 81 3.07 -14.09 -6.35
CA LYS A 81 2.18 -15.25 -6.49
C LYS A 81 0.72 -14.81 -6.64
N ALA A 82 -0.09 -15.67 -7.27
CA ALA A 82 -1.51 -15.45 -7.58
C ALA A 82 -1.83 -14.33 -8.60
N GLN A 83 -0.95 -13.34 -8.81
CA GLN A 83 -1.14 -12.34 -9.85
C GLN A 83 -1.00 -12.94 -11.25
N ALA A 84 -1.69 -12.33 -12.21
CA ALA A 84 -1.70 -12.73 -13.60
C ALA A 84 -1.32 -11.56 -14.51
N LEU A 85 -0.60 -11.89 -15.58
CA LEU A 85 -0.28 -10.94 -16.65
C LEU A 85 -1.35 -10.99 -17.73
N MET A 86 -1.80 -9.82 -18.16
CA MET A 86 -2.80 -9.67 -19.21
C MET A 86 -2.23 -8.77 -20.30
N PHE A 87 -2.49 -9.09 -21.57
CA PHE A 87 -2.10 -8.21 -22.68
C PHE A 87 -3.13 -8.26 -23.82
N ALA A 88 -3.13 -7.24 -24.67
CA ALA A 88 -3.89 -7.20 -25.92
C ALA A 88 -3.15 -6.42 -27.02
N THR A 89 -3.21 -6.90 -28.27
CA THR A 89 -2.68 -6.23 -29.47
C THR A 89 -3.45 -6.69 -30.71
N MET A 90 -3.55 -5.85 -31.75
CA MET A 90 -4.27 -6.15 -32.98
C MET A 90 -3.61 -7.28 -33.78
N TYR A 91 -4.43 -8.13 -34.40
CA TYR A 91 -4.03 -8.93 -35.56
C TYR A 91 -4.11 -8.01 -36.79
N GLY A 92 -2.98 -7.50 -37.27
CA GLY A 92 -2.96 -6.36 -38.19
C GLY A 92 -3.53 -6.62 -39.60
N ALA A 93 -3.72 -7.89 -39.98
CA ALA A 93 -4.29 -8.29 -41.27
C ALA A 93 -5.81 -8.57 -41.23
N SER A 94 -6.49 -8.25 -40.13
CA SER A 94 -7.94 -8.42 -39.94
C SER A 94 -8.69 -7.09 -39.99
N LYS A 95 -10.03 -7.14 -39.92
CA LYS A 95 -10.88 -5.96 -39.72
C LYS A 95 -11.11 -5.63 -38.26
N ASP A 96 -11.14 -6.64 -37.40
CA ASP A 96 -11.35 -6.47 -35.96
C ASP A 96 -10.87 -7.67 -35.11
N TRP A 97 -9.89 -8.44 -35.56
CA TRP A 97 -9.28 -9.49 -34.74
C TRP A 97 -8.14 -8.96 -33.88
N PHE A 98 -7.95 -9.55 -32.71
CA PHE A 98 -6.89 -9.19 -31.78
C PHE A 98 -6.34 -10.39 -31.03
N PHE A 99 -5.03 -10.34 -30.76
CA PHE A 99 -4.39 -11.25 -29.82
C PHE A 99 -4.60 -10.75 -28.40
N ALA A 100 -4.87 -11.68 -27.48
CA ALA A 100 -4.84 -11.40 -26.06
C ALA A 100 -4.34 -12.61 -25.28
N SER A 101 -3.86 -12.36 -24.07
CA SER A 101 -3.71 -13.43 -23.08
C SER A 101 -5.06 -14.14 -22.85
N GLN A 102 -5.01 -15.42 -22.51
CA GLN A 102 -6.15 -16.14 -21.96
C GLN A 102 -6.73 -15.40 -20.75
N GLN A 103 -8.00 -15.63 -20.43
CA GLN A 103 -8.66 -15.07 -19.24
C GLN A 103 -8.62 -16.11 -18.10
N PRO A 104 -8.32 -15.75 -16.84
CA PRO A 104 -8.13 -14.42 -16.28
C PRO A 104 -6.68 -13.87 -16.36
N GLY A 105 -5.90 -14.30 -17.35
CA GLY A 105 -4.51 -13.90 -17.57
C GLY A 105 -3.55 -15.08 -17.66
N ILE A 106 -2.29 -14.78 -17.98
CA ILE A 106 -1.17 -15.72 -17.90
C ILE A 106 -0.79 -15.85 -16.42
N LYS A 107 -0.84 -17.07 -15.88
CA LYS A 107 -0.30 -17.35 -14.55
C LYS A 107 1.21 -17.15 -14.57
N LEU A 108 1.73 -16.46 -13.57
CA LEU A 108 3.15 -16.15 -13.45
C LEU A 108 3.89 -17.08 -12.49
N PHE A 109 3.14 -17.76 -11.62
CA PHE A 109 3.66 -18.77 -10.69
C PHE A 109 2.82 -20.04 -10.78
N ASP A 110 3.46 -21.19 -10.59
CA ASP A 110 2.78 -22.49 -10.51
C ASP A 110 2.11 -22.70 -9.14
N ASN A 111 1.42 -23.85 -8.98
CA ASN A 111 0.75 -24.18 -7.72
C ASN A 111 1.71 -24.43 -6.54
N ASN A 112 2.99 -24.65 -6.81
CA ASN A 112 4.04 -24.81 -5.81
C ASN A 112 4.71 -23.47 -5.46
N GLY A 113 4.32 -22.38 -6.12
CA GLY A 113 4.90 -21.05 -5.92
C GLY A 113 6.19 -20.79 -6.69
N ASN A 114 6.56 -21.65 -7.65
CA ASN A 114 7.71 -21.41 -8.52
C ASN A 114 7.32 -20.47 -9.66
N ALA A 115 8.21 -19.55 -10.04
CA ALA A 115 8.00 -18.69 -11.19
C ALA A 115 7.94 -19.51 -12.48
N ILE A 116 6.93 -19.25 -13.31
CA ILE A 116 6.79 -19.84 -14.63
C ILE A 116 7.73 -19.11 -15.59
N THR A 117 8.69 -19.84 -16.15
CA THR A 117 9.68 -19.32 -17.10
C THR A 117 9.72 -20.18 -18.37
N GLY A 118 10.31 -19.65 -19.43
CA GLY A 118 10.33 -20.31 -20.73
C GLY A 118 9.08 -20.01 -21.56
N ASP A 119 8.73 -20.95 -22.43
CA ASP A 119 7.65 -20.78 -23.41
C ASP A 119 6.27 -20.84 -22.75
N VAL A 120 5.50 -19.75 -22.86
CA VAL A 120 4.12 -19.63 -22.39
C VAL A 120 3.15 -19.31 -23.53
N SER A 121 3.53 -19.59 -24.78
CA SER A 121 2.75 -19.27 -25.98
C SER A 121 1.38 -19.94 -26.00
N SER A 122 1.22 -21.06 -25.29
CA SER A 122 -0.09 -21.71 -25.07
C SER A 122 -1.09 -20.84 -24.31
N SER A 123 -0.66 -19.70 -23.76
CA SER A 123 -1.51 -18.75 -23.04
C SER A 123 -2.03 -17.59 -23.92
N VAL A 124 -1.62 -17.49 -25.19
CA VAL A 124 -2.21 -16.52 -26.13
C VAL A 124 -3.45 -17.10 -26.81
N ARG A 125 -4.42 -16.24 -27.08
CA ARG A 125 -5.64 -16.52 -27.84
C ARG A 125 -5.82 -15.46 -28.91
N LEU A 126 -6.44 -15.84 -30.03
CA LEU A 126 -6.87 -14.92 -31.08
C LEU A 126 -8.39 -14.76 -30.98
N TRP A 127 -8.85 -13.52 -30.96
CA TRP A 127 -10.24 -13.16 -30.72
C TRP A 127 -10.78 -12.31 -31.86
N ASP A 128 -12.04 -12.57 -32.21
CA ASP A 128 -12.86 -11.72 -33.05
C ASP A 128 -13.60 -10.74 -32.14
N ASN A 129 -13.53 -9.44 -32.46
CA ASN A 129 -14.15 -8.41 -31.64
C ASN A 129 -15.67 -8.35 -31.78
N GLY A 130 -16.23 -8.89 -32.86
CA GLY A 130 -17.66 -8.92 -33.16
C GLY A 130 -18.24 -7.55 -33.54
N THR A 131 -17.39 -6.63 -34.01
CA THR A 131 -17.82 -5.27 -34.39
C THR A 131 -17.75 -5.03 -35.90
N LYS A 132 -16.96 -5.84 -36.62
CA LYS A 132 -16.91 -5.86 -38.07
C LYS A 132 -16.83 -7.29 -38.57
N ASP A 133 -17.56 -7.59 -39.63
CA ASP A 133 -17.36 -8.84 -40.36
C ASP A 133 -15.96 -8.84 -41.00
N ASP A 134 -15.13 -9.83 -40.67
CA ASP A 134 -13.72 -9.83 -41.08
C ASP A 134 -13.52 -9.95 -42.61
N THR A 135 -14.52 -10.48 -43.33
CA THR A 135 -14.47 -10.61 -44.80
C THR A 135 -14.91 -9.34 -45.51
N THR A 136 -16.04 -8.77 -45.12
CA THR A 136 -16.70 -7.66 -45.81
C THR A 136 -16.38 -6.29 -45.21
N GLY A 137 -15.90 -6.25 -43.96
CA GLY A 137 -15.67 -5.04 -43.18
C GLY A 137 -16.96 -4.31 -42.76
N GLN A 138 -18.13 -4.90 -43.01
CA GLN A 138 -19.41 -4.34 -42.59
C GLN A 138 -19.54 -4.33 -41.08
N VAL A 139 -20.19 -3.30 -40.55
CA VAL A 139 -20.43 -3.19 -39.11
C VAL A 139 -21.36 -4.31 -38.65
N GLU A 140 -21.03 -4.91 -37.52
CA GLU A 140 -21.86 -5.88 -36.82
C GLU A 140 -21.85 -5.65 -35.31
N SER A 141 -22.67 -6.43 -34.59
CA SER A 141 -22.78 -6.38 -33.14
C SER A 141 -22.95 -7.80 -32.61
N LYS A 142 -21.85 -8.55 -32.67
CA LYS A 142 -21.73 -9.90 -32.14
C LYS A 142 -20.92 -9.89 -30.85
N PRO A 143 -21.08 -10.91 -29.98
CA PRO A 143 -20.19 -11.08 -28.84
C PRO A 143 -18.74 -11.34 -29.26
N ILE A 144 -17.78 -10.97 -28.41
CA ILE A 144 -16.37 -11.34 -28.58
C ILE A 144 -16.24 -12.86 -28.52
N MET A 145 -15.70 -13.46 -29.57
CA MET A 145 -15.53 -14.91 -29.70
C MET A 145 -14.09 -15.27 -30.07
N GLN A 146 -13.62 -16.44 -29.64
CA GLN A 146 -12.31 -16.92 -30.08
C GLN A 146 -12.37 -17.31 -31.56
N VAL A 147 -11.38 -16.88 -32.34
CA VAL A 147 -11.27 -17.25 -33.76
C VAL A 147 -11.02 -18.75 -33.88
N SER A 148 -11.87 -19.44 -34.65
CA SER A 148 -11.77 -20.88 -34.88
C SER A 148 -10.75 -21.21 -35.98
N GLY A 149 -10.09 -22.36 -35.89
CA GLY A 149 -9.18 -22.86 -36.94
C GLY A 149 -7.80 -22.18 -37.00
N VAL A 150 -7.55 -21.15 -36.18
CA VAL A 150 -6.26 -20.45 -36.11
C VAL A 150 -5.59 -20.73 -34.77
N ASN A 151 -4.39 -21.32 -34.79
CA ASN A 151 -3.60 -21.53 -33.59
C ASN A 151 -2.75 -20.29 -33.27
N ALA A 152 -3.20 -19.47 -32.32
CA ALA A 152 -2.51 -18.24 -31.94
C ALA A 152 -1.06 -18.46 -31.49
N SER A 153 -0.73 -19.60 -30.88
CA SER A 153 0.63 -19.90 -30.41
C SER A 153 1.61 -20.18 -31.55
N GLN A 154 1.13 -20.43 -32.78
CA GLN A 154 1.98 -20.51 -33.97
C GLN A 154 2.33 -19.13 -34.52
N LEU A 155 1.48 -18.12 -34.26
CA LEU A 155 1.64 -16.76 -34.77
C LEU A 155 2.38 -15.85 -33.80
N MET A 156 2.19 -16.07 -32.49
CA MET A 156 2.81 -15.29 -31.43
C MET A 156 3.49 -16.21 -30.42
N LYS A 157 4.81 -16.10 -30.32
CA LYS A 157 5.59 -16.77 -29.28
C LYS A 157 5.76 -15.85 -28.08
N LEU A 158 5.48 -16.39 -26.89
CA LEU A 158 5.65 -15.73 -25.61
C LEU A 158 6.71 -16.46 -24.80
N ASN A 159 7.68 -15.73 -24.27
CA ASN A 159 8.70 -16.29 -23.38
C ASN A 159 8.83 -15.44 -22.10
N LEU A 160 8.86 -16.11 -20.95
CA LEU A 160 9.06 -15.47 -19.65
C LEU A 160 10.45 -15.78 -19.09
N ALA A 161 11.12 -14.74 -18.61
CA ALA A 161 12.25 -14.84 -17.69
C ALA A 161 11.90 -14.19 -16.36
N TYR A 162 12.54 -14.60 -15.26
CA TYR A 162 12.25 -14.10 -13.92
C TYR A 162 13.52 -13.77 -13.13
N ASN A 163 13.50 -12.64 -12.41
CA ASN A 163 14.50 -12.24 -11.45
C ASN A 163 13.89 -12.31 -10.04
N ASP A 164 14.30 -13.31 -9.26
CA ASP A 164 13.76 -13.57 -7.92
C ASP A 164 14.05 -12.44 -6.91
N VAL A 165 15.24 -11.84 -6.96
CA VAL A 165 15.62 -10.77 -6.03
C VAL A 165 14.70 -9.57 -6.17
N LYS A 166 14.34 -9.19 -7.40
CA LYS A 166 13.44 -8.06 -7.67
C LYS A 166 11.96 -8.43 -7.76
N SER A 167 11.65 -9.72 -7.86
CA SER A 167 10.35 -10.24 -8.31
C SER A 167 9.90 -9.67 -9.67
N GLU A 168 10.86 -9.51 -10.59
CA GLU A 168 10.64 -8.90 -11.91
C GLU A 168 10.61 -9.97 -12.99
N PHE A 169 9.54 -9.99 -13.79
CA PHE A 169 9.47 -10.78 -15.01
C PHE A 169 9.90 -9.96 -16.22
N THR A 170 10.47 -10.64 -17.21
CA THR A 170 10.60 -10.12 -18.58
C THR A 170 9.76 -10.98 -19.49
N LEU A 171 8.74 -10.40 -20.12
CA LEU A 171 7.99 -11.04 -21.21
C LEU A 171 8.62 -10.62 -22.53
N THR A 172 9.06 -11.59 -23.32
CA THR A 172 9.41 -11.40 -24.73
C THR A 172 8.27 -11.90 -25.61
N ILE A 173 7.77 -11.02 -26.47
CA ILE A 173 6.74 -11.29 -27.47
C ILE A 173 7.44 -11.32 -28.83
N THR A 174 7.40 -12.46 -29.51
CA THR A 174 7.96 -12.62 -30.86
C THR A 174 6.82 -12.88 -31.85
N ASN A 175 6.81 -12.12 -32.95
CA ASN A 175 5.92 -12.41 -34.07
C ASN A 175 6.50 -13.57 -34.89
N THR A 176 5.87 -14.74 -34.80
CA THR A 176 6.26 -15.97 -35.50
C THR A 176 5.33 -16.31 -36.66
N SER A 177 4.48 -15.36 -37.08
CA SER A 177 3.48 -15.59 -38.14
C SER A 177 4.05 -15.70 -39.56
N GLY A 178 5.33 -15.34 -39.75
CA GLY A 178 6.00 -15.31 -41.05
C GLY A 178 5.99 -16.67 -41.75
N GLY A 179 5.58 -16.69 -43.02
CA GLY A 179 5.48 -17.90 -43.83
C GLY A 179 4.29 -18.82 -43.47
N THR A 180 3.43 -18.41 -42.54
CA THR A 180 2.17 -19.12 -42.25
C THR A 180 1.03 -18.60 -43.13
N ALA A 181 -0.09 -19.34 -43.21
CA ALA A 181 -1.30 -18.86 -43.88
C ALA A 181 -1.95 -17.64 -43.20
N ASN A 182 -1.55 -17.33 -41.96
CA ASN A 182 -2.07 -16.23 -41.14
C ASN A 182 -0.93 -15.24 -40.81
N GLU A 183 -0.02 -15.00 -41.77
CA GLU A 183 1.03 -13.99 -41.63
C GLU A 183 0.42 -12.62 -41.37
N THR A 184 0.88 -11.96 -40.30
CA THR A 184 0.26 -10.71 -39.84
C THR A 184 1.27 -9.87 -39.05
N PRO A 185 1.25 -8.53 -39.16
CA PRO A 185 1.93 -7.68 -38.19
C PRO A 185 1.11 -7.57 -36.89
N PHE A 186 1.78 -7.26 -35.78
CA PHE A 186 1.09 -6.84 -34.55
C PHE A 186 1.12 -5.33 -34.41
N SER A 187 0.03 -4.73 -33.95
CA SER A 187 0.02 -3.31 -33.58
C SER A 187 0.79 -3.06 -32.28
N PRO A 188 0.95 -1.80 -31.86
CA PRO A 188 1.14 -1.50 -30.44
C PRO A 188 0.10 -2.22 -29.58
N GLY A 189 0.52 -2.67 -28.41
CA GLY A 189 -0.33 -3.37 -27.46
C GLY A 189 -0.22 -2.81 -26.06
N VAL A 190 -1.11 -3.27 -25.20
CA VAL A 190 -1.13 -2.94 -23.77
C VAL A 190 -0.87 -4.18 -22.94
N TRP A 191 -0.43 -3.98 -21.70
CA TRP A 191 -0.33 -5.04 -20.70
C TRP A 191 -0.67 -4.52 -19.30
N ALA A 192 -1.10 -5.41 -18.42
CA ALA A 192 -1.35 -5.14 -17.01
C ALA A 192 -1.10 -6.38 -16.14
N VAL A 193 -0.64 -6.14 -14.92
CA VAL A 193 -0.51 -7.16 -13.86
C VAL A 193 -1.62 -6.93 -12.86
N SER A 194 -2.46 -7.94 -12.64
CA SER A 194 -3.60 -7.87 -11.72
C SER A 194 -3.18 -7.55 -10.29
N ASN A 195 -3.92 -6.71 -9.57
CA ASN A 195 -3.80 -6.61 -8.11
C ASN A 195 -4.45 -7.80 -7.41
N TYR A 196 -3.85 -8.21 -6.29
CA TYR A 196 -4.32 -9.28 -5.41
C TYR A 196 -4.46 -8.75 -3.98
N ASN A 197 -5.55 -9.07 -3.30
CA ASN A 197 -5.82 -8.53 -1.96
C ASN A 197 -5.52 -9.50 -0.80
N GLY A 198 -4.78 -10.58 -1.05
CA GLY A 198 -4.58 -11.66 -0.07
C GLY A 198 -5.66 -12.75 -0.12
N SER A 199 -6.68 -12.60 -0.96
CA SER A 199 -7.72 -13.61 -1.14
C SER A 199 -8.08 -13.84 -2.62
N GLN A 200 -8.24 -12.77 -3.40
CA GLN A 200 -8.61 -12.84 -4.81
C GLN A 200 -7.98 -11.73 -5.63
N LEU A 201 -7.97 -11.92 -6.95
CA LEU A 201 -7.67 -10.85 -7.90
C LEU A 201 -8.78 -9.79 -7.81
N LEU A 202 -8.40 -8.50 -7.87
CA LEU A 202 -9.38 -7.42 -7.86
C LEU A 202 -10.17 -7.33 -9.17
N ASN A 203 -9.54 -7.69 -10.29
CA ASN A 203 -10.18 -7.75 -11.60
C ASN A 203 -9.64 -8.96 -12.38
N ASN A 204 -10.53 -9.88 -12.77
CA ASN A 204 -10.19 -11.12 -13.48
C ASN A 204 -10.40 -11.04 -15.01
N ALA A 205 -10.94 -9.93 -15.52
CA ALA A 205 -11.21 -9.73 -16.95
C ALA A 205 -11.16 -8.23 -17.36
N PRO A 206 -10.07 -7.50 -17.09
CA PRO A 206 -9.98 -6.04 -17.21
C PRO A 206 -10.14 -5.45 -18.61
N PHE A 207 -9.76 -6.21 -19.65
CA PHE A 207 -9.80 -5.73 -21.02
C PHE A 207 -11.12 -6.05 -21.72
N PHE A 208 -11.62 -7.27 -21.56
CA PHE A 208 -12.87 -7.73 -22.16
C PHE A 208 -13.35 -9.01 -21.47
N THR A 209 -14.63 -9.34 -21.67
CA THR A 209 -15.22 -10.60 -21.21
C THR A 209 -15.60 -11.46 -22.43
N PRO A 210 -15.09 -12.69 -22.55
CA PRO A 210 -15.51 -13.62 -23.60
C PRO A 210 -17.03 -13.82 -23.62
N ASN A 211 -17.62 -13.90 -24.82
CA ASN A 211 -19.07 -14.03 -25.03
C ASN A 211 -19.91 -12.82 -24.59
N ALA A 212 -19.29 -11.67 -24.31
CA ALA A 212 -19.98 -10.40 -24.14
C ALA A 212 -19.75 -9.48 -25.35
N LEU A 213 -20.59 -8.46 -25.53
CA LEU A 213 -20.32 -7.41 -26.51
C LEU A 213 -19.01 -6.67 -26.19
N SER A 214 -18.37 -6.13 -27.22
CA SER A 214 -17.13 -5.36 -27.05
C SER A 214 -17.34 -4.04 -26.28
N ASN A 215 -16.21 -3.46 -25.85
CA ASN A 215 -16.12 -2.12 -25.29
C ASN A 215 -15.27 -1.21 -26.19
N PRO A 216 -15.39 0.13 -26.04
CA PRO A 216 -14.66 1.08 -26.88
C PRO A 216 -13.14 0.92 -26.86
N GLU A 217 -12.55 0.49 -25.73
CA GLU A 217 -11.11 0.36 -25.58
C GLU A 217 -10.54 -0.80 -26.40
N ILE A 218 -11.16 -1.98 -26.32
CA ILE A 218 -10.72 -3.15 -27.09
C ILE A 218 -11.11 -3.03 -28.57
N THR A 219 -12.25 -2.41 -28.90
CA THR A 219 -12.62 -2.16 -30.30
C THR A 219 -11.59 -1.27 -31.02
N ASP A 220 -11.09 -0.21 -30.37
CA ASP A 220 -10.05 0.65 -30.95
C ASP A 220 -8.73 -0.11 -31.21
N ILE A 221 -8.36 -1.04 -30.31
CA ILE A 221 -7.20 -1.91 -30.51
C ILE A 221 -7.46 -2.87 -31.66
N ALA A 222 -8.59 -3.56 -31.65
CA ALA A 222 -8.89 -4.61 -32.62
C ALA A 222 -9.06 -4.09 -34.05
N GLN A 223 -9.62 -2.90 -34.24
CA GLN A 223 -9.85 -2.36 -35.58
C GLN A 223 -8.70 -1.51 -36.13
N MET A 224 -7.95 -0.85 -35.25
CA MET A 224 -7.01 0.21 -35.64
C MET A 224 -5.63 0.11 -34.98
N GLY A 225 -5.44 -0.83 -34.04
CA GLY A 225 -4.23 -0.89 -33.23
C GLY A 225 -4.06 0.32 -32.31
N ASN A 226 -5.13 1.08 -32.04
CA ASN A 226 -5.06 2.29 -31.24
C ASN A 226 -5.25 1.97 -29.75
N ILE A 227 -4.17 2.09 -28.98
CA ILE A 227 -4.16 1.77 -27.55
C ILE A 227 -4.57 2.94 -26.64
N SER A 228 -4.86 4.13 -27.18
CA SER A 228 -4.98 5.37 -26.38
C SER A 228 -6.07 5.33 -25.32
N LYS A 229 -7.26 4.81 -25.66
CA LYS A 229 -8.37 4.68 -24.70
C LYS A 229 -8.04 3.65 -23.62
N MET A 230 -7.46 2.52 -24.01
CA MET A 230 -7.07 1.47 -23.08
C MET A 230 -5.96 1.94 -22.12
N MET A 231 -4.95 2.67 -22.61
CA MET A 231 -3.92 3.26 -21.77
C MET A 231 -4.47 4.27 -20.78
N THR A 232 -5.46 5.08 -21.17
CA THR A 232 -6.15 5.98 -20.23
C THR A 232 -6.84 5.19 -19.11
N LYS A 233 -7.57 4.12 -19.47
CA LYS A 233 -8.25 3.24 -18.49
C LYS A 233 -7.25 2.55 -17.56
N LEU A 234 -6.13 2.06 -18.10
CA LEU A 234 -5.06 1.41 -17.34
C LEU A 234 -4.42 2.39 -16.35
N ASN A 235 -3.96 3.55 -16.82
CA ASN A 235 -3.33 4.55 -15.96
C ASN A 235 -4.24 4.99 -14.80
N ALA A 236 -5.55 5.07 -15.01
CA ALA A 236 -6.51 5.41 -13.96
C ALA A 236 -6.69 4.30 -12.91
N ASN A 237 -6.47 3.04 -13.28
CA ASN A 237 -6.74 1.84 -12.48
C ASN A 237 -5.48 1.06 -12.08
N THR A 238 -4.29 1.63 -12.31
CA THR A 238 -3.02 1.09 -11.85
C THR A 238 -2.52 1.88 -10.64
N GLY A 239 -2.05 1.18 -9.62
CA GLY A 239 -1.39 1.81 -8.48
C GLY A 239 -1.14 0.86 -7.33
N ILE A 240 -0.22 1.30 -6.47
CA ILE A 240 0.11 0.60 -5.24
C ILE A 240 -1.01 0.83 -4.23
N MET A 241 -1.54 -0.27 -3.70
CA MET A 241 -2.41 -0.29 -2.53
C MET A 241 -1.73 -1.08 -1.41
N THR A 242 -2.30 -1.08 -0.20
CA THR A 242 -1.74 -1.86 0.91
C THR A 242 -2.80 -2.14 1.97
N GLY A 243 -2.60 -3.22 2.73
CA GLY A 243 -3.22 -3.39 4.04
C GLY A 243 -2.30 -2.82 5.13
N LEU A 244 -2.85 -2.49 6.30
CA LEU A 244 -2.05 -2.16 7.48
C LEU A 244 -2.02 -3.36 8.43
N SER A 245 -0.94 -3.55 9.18
CA SER A 245 -0.99 -4.49 10.32
C SER A 245 -1.82 -3.90 11.47
N PRO A 246 -2.17 -4.69 12.50
CA PRO A 246 -2.47 -4.12 13.80
C PRO A 246 -1.41 -3.10 14.20
N ALA A 247 -1.84 -1.99 14.80
CA ALA A 247 -0.95 -0.89 15.13
C ALA A 247 -0.48 -1.01 16.60
N LEU A 248 0.83 -0.94 16.79
CA LEU A 248 1.44 -0.80 18.11
C LEU A 248 1.37 0.67 18.54
N VAL A 249 0.96 0.93 19.77
CA VAL A 249 0.93 2.26 20.39
C VAL A 249 1.68 2.21 21.71
N VAL A 250 2.59 3.16 21.92
CA VAL A 250 3.49 3.22 23.06
C VAL A 250 3.35 4.58 23.73
N VAL A 251 3.06 4.58 25.03
CA VAL A 251 3.14 5.78 25.88
C VAL A 251 4.47 5.73 26.62
N TYR A 252 5.26 6.80 26.55
CA TYR A 252 6.60 6.84 27.11
C TYR A 252 6.99 8.24 27.60
N HIS A 253 8.00 8.30 28.46
CA HIS A 253 8.61 9.52 28.94
C HIS A 253 9.99 9.75 28.31
N GLY A 254 10.37 11.00 28.09
CA GLY A 254 11.67 11.41 27.51
C GLY A 254 11.62 11.78 26.02
N ASP A 255 12.79 11.99 25.40
CA ASP A 255 12.89 12.57 24.05
C ASP A 255 13.16 11.58 22.92
N LYS A 256 13.43 10.32 23.24
CA LYS A 256 13.76 9.29 22.26
C LYS A 256 12.56 8.41 21.99
N ASN A 257 12.20 8.26 20.71
CA ASN A 257 11.21 7.29 20.27
C ASN A 257 11.69 5.87 20.68
N PRO A 258 10.90 5.12 21.48
CA PRO A 258 11.33 3.82 21.97
C PRO A 258 11.20 2.70 20.91
N ILE A 259 10.51 2.94 19.79
CA ILE A 259 10.28 1.96 18.72
C ILE A 259 11.49 1.87 17.78
N TYR A 260 12.03 3.03 17.37
CA TYR A 260 13.10 3.11 16.39
C TYR A 260 13.93 4.39 16.53
N GLU A 261 15.12 4.41 15.93
CA GLU A 261 15.96 5.60 15.78
C GLU A 261 16.36 5.76 14.30
N LEU A 262 15.98 6.89 13.68
CA LEU A 262 16.30 7.16 12.28
C LEU A 262 17.81 7.19 12.05
N GLY A 263 18.28 6.50 11.00
CA GLY A 263 19.70 6.42 10.67
C GLY A 263 20.49 5.42 11.52
N LYS A 264 19.82 4.59 12.33
CA LYS A 264 20.40 3.45 13.06
C LYS A 264 19.89 2.13 12.50
N LEU A 265 20.62 1.05 12.74
CA LEU A 265 20.14 -0.31 12.44
C LEU A 265 18.95 -0.66 13.34
N ASP A 266 18.08 -1.57 12.88
CA ASP A 266 17.12 -2.26 13.74
C ASP A 266 17.87 -2.89 14.93
N ASN A 267 17.41 -2.61 16.15
CA ASN A 267 18.09 -3.02 17.38
C ASN A 267 17.68 -4.42 17.88
N GLY A 268 16.91 -5.16 17.09
CA GLY A 268 16.48 -6.52 17.38
C GLY A 268 15.33 -6.63 18.38
N MET A 269 14.80 -5.51 18.91
CA MET A 269 13.71 -5.51 19.90
C MET A 269 12.38 -6.03 19.33
N GLY A 270 12.23 -6.07 18.01
CA GLY A 270 11.07 -6.64 17.32
C GLY A 270 10.41 -5.74 16.28
N LEU A 271 11.03 -4.61 15.90
CA LEU A 271 10.51 -3.75 14.83
C LEU A 271 10.50 -4.49 13.49
N LYS A 272 11.56 -5.24 13.16
CA LYS A 272 11.57 -6.22 12.06
C LYS A 272 10.31 -7.08 11.98
N ASP A 273 9.84 -7.62 13.11
CA ASP A 273 8.68 -8.51 13.14
C ASP A 273 7.37 -7.78 12.79
N ILE A 274 7.25 -6.49 13.12
CA ILE A 274 6.14 -5.63 12.65
C ILE A 274 6.32 -5.31 11.17
N ALA A 275 7.49 -4.81 10.80
CA ALA A 275 7.81 -4.35 9.45
C ALA A 275 7.65 -5.45 8.38
N GLN A 276 8.01 -6.69 8.69
CA GLN A 276 7.98 -7.80 7.73
C GLN A 276 6.70 -8.65 7.80
N PHE A 277 6.08 -8.77 8.98
CA PHE A 277 4.99 -9.73 9.20
C PHE A 277 3.79 -9.15 9.94
N GLY A 278 3.81 -7.87 10.30
CA GLY A 278 2.76 -7.22 11.07
C GLY A 278 2.59 -7.77 12.50
N ASN A 279 3.61 -8.45 13.04
CA ASN A 279 3.55 -9.07 14.35
C ASN A 279 4.22 -8.20 15.43
N ALA A 280 3.40 -7.57 16.26
CA ALA A 280 3.86 -6.68 17.31
C ALA A 280 4.26 -7.37 18.64
N ALA A 281 4.06 -8.68 18.79
CA ALA A 281 4.18 -9.35 20.08
C ALA A 281 5.60 -9.22 20.68
N LYS A 282 6.63 -9.42 19.86
CA LYS A 282 8.02 -9.32 20.31
C LYS A 282 8.37 -7.90 20.73
N LEU A 283 8.04 -6.91 19.91
CA LEU A 283 8.31 -5.50 20.23
C LEU A 283 7.52 -5.04 21.46
N GLN A 284 6.26 -5.46 21.60
CA GLN A 284 5.46 -5.17 22.77
C GLN A 284 6.11 -5.68 24.06
N ASN A 285 6.63 -6.91 24.05
CA ASN A 285 7.29 -7.50 25.21
C ASN A 285 8.60 -6.78 25.55
N SER A 286 9.42 -6.46 24.55
CA SER A 286 10.66 -5.70 24.73
C SER A 286 10.39 -4.32 25.35
N LEU A 287 9.41 -3.58 24.82
CA LEU A 287 9.08 -2.23 25.28
C LEU A 287 8.54 -2.19 26.71
N LYS A 288 7.74 -3.18 27.12
CA LYS A 288 7.23 -3.28 28.50
C LYS A 288 8.34 -3.42 29.56
N SER A 289 9.54 -3.83 29.16
CA SER A 289 10.69 -3.94 30.06
C SER A 289 11.48 -2.63 30.22
N LEU A 290 11.20 -1.61 29.40
CA LEU A 290 11.92 -0.34 29.43
C LEU A 290 11.39 0.58 30.54
N PRO A 291 12.27 1.17 31.37
CA PRO A 291 11.85 1.98 32.51
C PRO A 291 11.13 3.28 32.13
N ASN A 292 11.36 3.78 30.90
CA ASN A 292 10.73 4.99 30.39
C ASN A 292 9.43 4.73 29.62
N VAL A 293 9.01 3.47 29.46
CA VAL A 293 7.73 3.11 28.83
C VAL A 293 6.65 2.97 29.90
N LYS A 294 5.53 3.69 29.71
CA LYS A 294 4.40 3.75 30.64
C LYS A 294 3.25 2.82 30.23
N GLY A 295 3.11 2.54 28.94
CA GLY A 295 2.07 1.66 28.42
C GLY A 295 2.33 1.22 26.99
N VAL A 296 1.90 0.00 26.65
CA VAL A 296 2.01 -0.56 25.31
C VAL A 296 0.71 -1.24 24.91
N TYR A 297 0.06 -0.72 23.88
CA TYR A 297 -1.28 -1.09 23.43
C TYR A 297 -1.24 -1.54 21.98
N ILE A 298 -2.21 -2.37 21.57
CA ILE A 298 -2.36 -2.82 20.19
C ILE A 298 -3.77 -2.43 19.71
N ALA A 299 -3.86 -1.71 18.61
CA ALA A 299 -5.12 -1.45 17.92
C ALA A 299 -5.35 -2.53 16.85
N GLY A 300 -6.41 -3.32 17.03
CA GLY A 300 -6.76 -4.42 16.12
C GLY A 300 -6.04 -5.74 16.42
N ASN A 301 -6.51 -6.81 15.77
CA ASN A 301 -5.95 -8.17 15.91
C ASN A 301 -5.80 -8.89 14.56
N ALA A 302 -6.10 -8.20 13.46
CA ALA A 302 -6.03 -8.68 12.09
C ALA A 302 -5.61 -7.52 11.16
N PRO A 303 -5.17 -7.82 9.93
CA PRO A 303 -4.85 -6.78 8.95
C PRO A 303 -6.03 -5.83 8.70
N VAL A 304 -5.73 -4.54 8.57
CA VAL A 304 -6.69 -3.46 8.30
C VAL A 304 -6.77 -3.25 6.79
N ALA A 305 -7.84 -3.78 6.19
CA ALA A 305 -8.11 -3.63 4.76
C ALA A 305 -8.42 -2.16 4.39
N PRO A 306 -8.24 -1.77 3.11
CA PRO A 306 -8.71 -0.48 2.60
C PRO A 306 -10.17 -0.17 2.99
N GLY A 307 -10.43 1.05 3.45
CA GLY A 307 -11.72 1.51 3.95
C GLY A 307 -12.06 1.07 5.39
N SER A 308 -11.20 0.30 6.05
CA SER A 308 -11.40 -0.15 7.44
C SER A 308 -10.55 0.64 8.44
N LYS A 309 -10.91 0.56 9.71
CA LYS A 309 -10.17 1.20 10.80
C LYS A 309 -10.09 0.35 12.06
N VAL A 310 -9.05 0.58 12.86
CA VAL A 310 -8.85 -0.03 14.17
C VAL A 310 -8.57 1.06 15.21
N THR A 311 -8.90 0.77 16.47
CA THR A 311 -8.75 1.74 17.56
C THR A 311 -8.28 1.06 18.84
N THR A 312 -7.62 1.83 19.70
CA THR A 312 -7.33 1.45 21.08
C THR A 312 -7.36 2.68 21.98
N ASN A 313 -7.65 2.46 23.26
CA ASN A 313 -7.48 3.47 24.29
C ASN A 313 -6.06 3.39 24.85
N PHE A 314 -5.54 4.53 25.31
CA PHE A 314 -4.30 4.60 26.09
C PHE A 314 -4.46 5.57 27.25
N ASN A 315 -3.79 5.28 28.37
CA ASN A 315 -3.67 6.17 29.51
C ASN A 315 -2.29 6.85 29.50
N ALA A 316 -2.24 8.13 29.86
CA ALA A 316 -1.02 8.92 29.91
C ALA A 316 -1.09 9.98 31.03
N GLU A 317 0.07 10.49 31.43
CA GLU A 317 0.23 11.60 32.38
C GLU A 317 0.75 12.84 31.65
N PRO A 318 0.54 14.06 32.21
CA PRO A 318 1.15 15.26 31.66
C PRO A 318 2.68 15.11 31.47
N GLY A 319 3.17 15.38 30.25
CA GLY A 319 4.58 15.23 29.88
C GLY A 319 4.95 13.88 29.28
N ASP A 320 4.04 12.91 29.24
CA ASP A 320 4.21 11.70 28.43
C ASP A 320 4.07 11.99 26.93
N LYS A 321 4.64 11.11 26.13
CA LYS A 321 4.59 11.12 24.66
C LYS A 321 3.97 9.84 24.13
N ILE A 322 3.49 9.89 22.89
CA ILE A 322 3.04 8.73 22.14
C ILE A 322 3.97 8.42 20.98
N ALA A 323 4.22 7.14 20.76
CA ALA A 323 4.80 6.60 19.54
C ALA A 323 3.92 5.48 19.00
N TYR A 324 3.90 5.28 17.68
CA TYR A 324 3.17 4.17 17.08
C TYR A 324 3.89 3.60 15.87
N ALA A 325 3.59 2.34 15.57
CA ALA A 325 4.05 1.66 14.36
C ALA A 325 3.00 0.70 13.80
N THR A 326 2.84 0.67 12.48
CA THR A 326 2.04 -0.33 11.76
C THR A 326 2.69 -0.66 10.42
N MET A 327 2.64 -1.92 9.99
CA MET A 327 3.24 -2.40 8.75
C MET A 327 2.58 -1.77 7.52
N PHE A 328 3.38 -1.43 6.52
CA PHE A 328 2.90 -1.34 5.14
C PHE A 328 2.84 -2.77 4.58
N GLY A 329 1.66 -3.40 4.61
CA GLY A 329 1.51 -4.85 4.39
C GLY A 329 1.99 -5.38 3.04
N PHE A 330 2.10 -4.51 2.04
CA PHE A 330 2.49 -4.84 0.67
C PHE A 330 3.98 -4.56 0.41
N SER A 331 4.80 -4.44 1.45
CA SER A 331 6.24 -4.25 1.36
C SER A 331 7.00 -5.45 1.92
N ASN A 332 8.32 -5.45 1.75
CA ASN A 332 9.20 -6.44 2.33
C ASN A 332 9.43 -6.16 3.82
N ASP A 333 9.62 -4.90 4.20
CA ASP A 333 9.92 -4.51 5.58
C ASP A 333 9.62 -3.03 5.91
N TRP A 334 8.62 -2.43 5.27
CA TRP A 334 8.26 -1.04 5.54
C TRP A 334 7.18 -0.90 6.60
N PHE A 335 7.22 0.21 7.33
CA PHE A 335 6.27 0.53 8.39
C PHE A 335 5.96 2.03 8.45
N TYR A 336 4.72 2.35 8.80
CA TYR A 336 4.30 3.69 9.17
C TYR A 336 4.60 3.95 10.64
N ALA A 337 5.18 5.10 10.96
CA ALA A 337 5.37 5.57 12.33
C ALA A 337 5.32 7.09 12.43
N ASN A 338 5.14 7.62 13.64
CA ASN A 338 5.32 9.05 13.86
C ASN A 338 6.80 9.44 13.72
N GLU A 339 7.08 10.40 12.85
CA GLU A 339 8.44 10.89 12.63
C GLU A 339 8.90 11.82 13.76
N GLN A 340 7.99 12.67 14.22
CA GLN A 340 8.26 13.66 15.25
C GLN A 340 7.78 13.16 16.60
N ASN A 341 8.35 13.72 17.67
CA ASN A 341 7.83 13.52 19.02
C ASN A 341 6.42 14.12 19.12
N ILE A 342 5.49 13.36 19.71
CA ILE A 342 4.08 13.77 19.88
C ILE A 342 3.75 13.68 21.37
N ASP A 343 3.31 14.79 21.95
CA ASP A 343 2.78 14.83 23.32
C ASP A 343 1.52 13.97 23.41
N ALA A 344 1.40 13.15 24.46
CA ALA A 344 0.29 12.23 24.63
C ALA A 344 -1.08 12.93 24.79
N ASN A 345 -1.09 14.20 25.19
CA ASN A 345 -2.28 15.05 25.30
C ASN A 345 -2.72 15.67 23.95
N THR A 346 -1.94 15.48 22.88
CA THR A 346 -2.29 15.95 21.53
C THR A 346 -3.60 15.33 21.06
N THR A 347 -4.50 16.14 20.52
CA THR A 347 -5.72 15.70 19.85
C THR A 347 -5.72 16.07 18.37
N GLY A 348 -6.58 15.41 17.59
CA GLY A 348 -6.78 15.66 16.17
C GLY A 348 -5.98 14.72 15.26
N ASP A 349 -5.81 15.16 14.03
CA ASP A 349 -5.21 14.40 12.94
C ASP A 349 -3.67 14.40 13.04
N LEU A 350 -3.07 13.22 13.09
CA LEU A 350 -1.63 12.98 13.17
C LEU A 350 -1.04 12.47 11.84
N SER A 351 -1.82 12.41 10.77
CA SER A 351 -1.39 11.83 9.48
C SER A 351 -0.19 12.57 8.89
N LEU A 352 -0.12 13.90 9.05
CA LEU A 352 1.05 14.69 8.62
C LEU A 352 2.29 14.53 9.50
N LYS A 353 2.14 13.91 10.67
CA LYS A 353 3.26 13.52 11.54
C LYS A 353 3.66 12.07 11.34
N THR A 354 2.94 11.33 10.48
CA THR A 354 3.24 9.95 10.11
C THR A 354 4.12 9.95 8.86
N SER A 355 5.16 9.12 8.88
CA SER A 355 6.02 8.88 7.73
C SER A 355 6.12 7.37 7.48
N LEU A 356 6.45 7.00 6.25
CA LEU A 356 6.73 5.62 5.85
C LEU A 356 8.25 5.39 5.92
N PHE A 357 8.65 4.37 6.65
CA PHE A 357 10.03 4.00 6.89
C PHE A 357 10.31 2.60 6.39
N ASP A 358 11.53 2.41 5.94
CA ASP A 358 12.16 1.12 5.66
C ASP A 358 12.94 0.72 6.91
N SER A 359 12.77 -0.52 7.39
CA SER A 359 13.46 -1.03 8.57
C SER A 359 14.92 -1.42 8.32
N GLY A 360 15.31 -1.59 7.05
CA GLY A 360 16.64 -2.01 6.61
C GLY A 360 16.93 -3.49 6.89
N THR A 361 15.90 -4.32 6.97
CA THR A 361 15.99 -5.73 7.36
C THR A 361 15.57 -6.70 6.28
N GLY A 362 14.95 -6.22 5.19
CA GLY A 362 14.52 -7.00 4.04
C GLY A 362 14.74 -6.28 2.72
N ILE A 363 15.32 -6.95 1.72
CA ILE A 363 15.54 -6.34 0.40
C ILE A 363 14.20 -5.97 -0.23
N ASP A 364 14.10 -4.72 -0.67
CA ASP A 364 12.93 -4.17 -1.32
C ASP A 364 12.59 -4.81 -2.66
N GLN A 365 11.30 -5.11 -2.82
CA GLN A 365 10.67 -5.47 -4.09
C GLN A 365 9.51 -4.53 -4.37
N TYR A 366 8.98 -4.56 -5.60
CA TYR A 366 7.88 -3.68 -5.97
C TYR A 366 6.68 -3.89 -5.02
N PRO A 367 6.17 -2.82 -4.39
CA PRO A 367 5.13 -2.95 -3.38
C PRO A 367 3.84 -3.55 -3.95
N GLY A 368 3.39 -4.68 -3.38
CA GLY A 368 2.22 -5.41 -3.85
C GLY A 368 2.49 -6.33 -5.04
N ALA A 369 3.76 -6.55 -5.38
CA ALA A 369 4.20 -7.42 -6.47
C ALA A 369 5.54 -8.14 -6.16
N GLY A 370 5.95 -8.20 -4.90
CA GLY A 370 7.17 -8.87 -4.47
C GLY A 370 6.91 -10.28 -3.94
N ASN A 371 7.44 -11.32 -4.58
CA ASN A 371 7.24 -12.71 -4.15
C ASN A 371 7.79 -13.03 -2.75
N HIS A 372 8.71 -12.22 -2.23
CA HIS A 372 9.26 -12.32 -0.86
C HIS A 372 8.47 -11.50 0.17
N GLN A 373 7.41 -10.81 -0.22
CA GLN A 373 6.52 -10.09 0.70
C GLN A 373 5.56 -11.05 1.41
N ALA A 374 5.23 -10.76 2.67
CA ALA A 374 4.35 -11.60 3.49
C ALA A 374 2.96 -11.82 2.86
N LEU A 375 2.44 -10.83 2.12
CA LEU A 375 1.19 -10.93 1.36
C LEU A 375 1.13 -12.19 0.48
N PHE A 376 2.26 -12.58 -0.11
CA PHE A 376 2.37 -13.71 -1.04
C PHE A 376 2.89 -14.98 -0.36
N GLY A 377 2.87 -15.04 0.98
CA GLY A 377 3.50 -16.11 1.76
C GLY A 377 5.02 -16.17 1.56
N GLY A 378 5.62 -15.04 1.16
CA GLY A 378 7.06 -14.89 1.01
C GLY A 378 7.76 -14.63 2.34
N THR A 379 9.09 -14.76 2.33
CA THR A 379 9.94 -14.33 3.44
C THR A 379 10.93 -13.31 2.89
N PRO A 380 10.99 -12.08 3.44
CA PRO A 380 11.92 -11.06 2.95
C PRO A 380 13.37 -11.57 2.96
N GLN A 381 14.08 -11.34 1.86
CA GLN A 381 15.51 -11.64 1.78
C GLN A 381 16.25 -10.70 2.74
N SER A 382 17.02 -11.26 3.67
CA SER A 382 17.64 -10.43 4.72
C SER A 382 18.65 -9.46 4.15
N GLU A 383 18.62 -8.25 4.67
CA GLU A 383 19.69 -7.27 4.58
C GLU A 383 19.95 -6.66 5.98
N ASN A 384 20.89 -5.73 6.06
CA ASN A 384 21.26 -5.06 7.31
C ASN A 384 21.64 -3.60 7.03
N MET A 385 20.64 -2.83 6.67
CA MET A 385 20.72 -1.41 6.38
C MET A 385 20.16 -0.59 7.55
N ILE A 386 20.46 0.71 7.55
CA ILE A 386 19.90 1.62 8.56
C ILE A 386 18.42 1.88 8.27
N ILE A 387 17.65 2.10 9.34
CA ILE A 387 16.27 2.57 9.24
C ILE A 387 16.28 3.93 8.57
N SER A 388 15.50 4.06 7.49
CA SER A 388 15.46 5.26 6.67
C SER A 388 14.04 5.56 6.19
N LYS A 389 13.79 6.77 5.70
CA LYS A 389 12.51 7.05 5.04
C LYS A 389 12.50 6.37 3.68
N VAL A 390 11.36 5.77 3.33
CA VAL A 390 11.18 5.19 1.99
C VAL A 390 11.32 6.29 0.94
N GLY A 391 12.16 6.03 -0.06
CA GLY A 391 12.45 6.97 -1.15
C GLY A 391 11.41 6.97 -2.27
N THR A 392 11.81 7.47 -3.43
CA THR A 392 10.94 7.61 -4.62
C THR A 392 11.19 6.52 -5.67
N GLN A 393 11.76 5.38 -5.27
CA GLN A 393 12.05 4.27 -6.19
C GLN A 393 10.77 3.69 -6.81
N TYR A 394 9.67 3.71 -6.06
CA TYR A 394 8.36 3.21 -6.46
C TYR A 394 7.32 4.35 -6.45
N PRO A 395 6.27 4.28 -7.29
CA PRO A 395 5.25 5.32 -7.40
C PRO A 395 4.23 5.25 -6.25
N LEU A 396 4.72 5.43 -5.02
CA LEU A 396 3.91 5.30 -3.81
C LEU A 396 2.87 6.41 -3.68
N PRO A 397 1.65 6.11 -3.24
CA PRO A 397 0.72 7.14 -2.79
C PRO A 397 1.31 7.89 -1.59
N ALA A 398 0.99 9.17 -1.47
CA ALA A 398 1.36 9.96 -0.31
C ALA A 398 0.79 9.34 0.98
N VAL A 399 1.49 9.46 2.11
CA VAL A 399 1.14 8.81 3.38
C VAL A 399 -0.31 9.07 3.79
N GLN A 400 -0.76 10.32 3.68
CA GLN A 400 -2.12 10.75 4.00
C GLN A 400 -3.21 10.18 3.09
N ASN A 401 -2.83 9.63 1.92
CA ASN A 401 -3.72 8.92 1.02
C ASN A 401 -3.75 7.41 1.31
N VAL A 402 -3.02 6.94 2.32
CA VAL A 402 -3.00 5.53 2.73
C VAL A 402 -3.47 5.35 4.17
N ILE A 403 -2.90 6.12 5.09
CA ILE A 403 -3.19 5.99 6.52
C ILE A 403 -3.64 7.32 7.08
N LYS A 404 -4.76 7.28 7.81
CA LYS A 404 -5.22 8.36 8.65
C LYS A 404 -5.09 7.98 10.11
N VAL A 405 -4.35 8.78 10.87
CA VAL A 405 -4.15 8.59 12.31
C VAL A 405 -4.83 9.72 13.06
N THR A 406 -5.68 9.42 14.03
CA THR A 406 -6.43 10.44 14.79
C THR A 406 -6.45 10.12 16.27
N VAL A 407 -6.21 11.12 17.12
CA VAL A 407 -6.35 11.02 18.58
C VAL A 407 -7.52 11.89 19.05
N ASN A 408 -8.41 11.29 19.85
CA ASN A 408 -9.56 11.96 20.47
C ASN A 408 -9.42 11.96 22.00
#